data_AF-A0A3D5B9G0-F1
#
_entry.id   AF-A0A3D5B9G0-F1
#
_cell.length_a   1.000
_cell.length_b   1.000
_cell.length_c   1.000
_cell.angle_alpha   90.00
_cell.angle_beta   90.00
_cell.angle_gamma   90.00
#
_symmetry.space_group_name_H-M   'P 1'
#
loop_
_entity.id
_entity.type
_entity.pdbx_description
1 polymer ?
#
loop_
_entity_poly.entity_id
_entity_poly.type
_entity_poly.pdbx_seq_one_letter_code
_entity_poly.pdbx_strand_id
1 'polypeptide(L)'
;MEEKKNRHWIFWLIGVLLLTAVLVLIILATKPMPVALLSEYGLGTLWEEGLQMNECAECHTTEEFHSCDTCHDDHGSVEFADVPFSEVVDFTGDVPDPSYLKINAVIPDRDNVGTHITVLKLLADQGVEDFESITFITNDGGSATVEAQYIDETAMLVPYVDGIRFASEQVHASSWLKGIVKIIVVGTERPLTIDGETTSIGRLLLGDTMRVTIEGTDVMLADDNGNVSHAFVANWVQGAPLFSLLHNSHPEEVTITDASGQTITLSGEEIANAVIAMIYDKVTLVLPDRGRSAWPVDIIEIESH
;
A
#
# COMPACT_ATOMS: atom_id res chain seq x y z
N MET A 1 -13.95 -77.17 41.97
CA MET A 1 -14.39 -76.60 40.68
C MET A 1 -13.95 -75.13 40.71
N GLU A 2 -12.69 -74.87 40.37
CA GLU A 2 -12.13 -73.50 40.42
C GLU A 2 -12.72 -72.67 39.29
N GLU A 3 -13.44 -71.61 39.63
CA GLU A 3 -13.83 -70.57 38.69
C GLU A 3 -12.56 -69.99 38.06
N LYS A 4 -12.27 -70.37 36.81
CA LYS A 4 -11.39 -69.61 35.92
C LYS A 4 -12.05 -68.25 35.67
N LYS A 5 -11.93 -67.35 36.64
CA LYS A 5 -12.41 -65.97 36.52
C LYS A 5 -11.67 -65.34 35.35
N ASN A 6 -12.45 -64.96 34.35
CA ASN A 6 -12.04 -64.75 32.97
C ASN A 6 -10.99 -63.63 32.86
N ARG A 7 -9.71 -63.98 32.97
CA ARG A 7 -8.55 -63.05 32.97
C ARG A 7 -8.46 -62.24 31.68
N HIS A 8 -9.15 -62.68 30.63
CA HIS A 8 -9.34 -61.97 29.36
C HIS A 8 -10.12 -60.67 29.47
N TRP A 9 -11.02 -60.52 30.46
CA TRP A 9 -11.81 -59.30 30.63
C TRP A 9 -10.94 -58.09 31.05
N ILE A 10 -9.91 -58.33 31.86
CA ILE A 10 -8.96 -57.29 32.29
C ILE A 10 -8.16 -56.78 31.09
N PHE A 11 -7.68 -57.68 30.22
CA PHE A 11 -6.97 -57.29 29.00
C PHE A 11 -7.87 -56.53 28.02
N TRP A 12 -9.15 -56.87 27.93
CA TRP A 12 -10.12 -56.15 27.10
C TRP A 12 -10.35 -54.73 27.63
N LEU A 13 -10.49 -54.59 28.95
CA LEU A 13 -10.70 -53.30 29.62
C LEU A 13 -9.49 -52.38 29.44
N ILE A 14 -8.27 -52.92 29.59
CA ILE A 14 -7.03 -52.18 29.31
C ILE A 14 -6.95 -51.79 27.83
N GLY A 15 -7.33 -52.68 26.91
CA GLY A 15 -7.35 -52.40 25.48
C GLY A 15 -8.29 -51.26 25.11
N VAL A 16 -9.51 -51.24 25.66
CA VAL A 16 -10.48 -50.15 25.44
C VAL A 16 -9.96 -48.82 25.98
N LEU A 17 -9.36 -48.82 27.17
CA LEU A 17 -8.86 -47.60 27.81
C LEU A 17 -7.68 -47.01 27.04
N LEU A 18 -6.80 -47.85 26.49
CA LEU A 18 -5.74 -47.41 25.59
C LEU A 18 -6.29 -46.85 24.28
N LEU A 19 -7.31 -47.49 23.71
CA LEU A 19 -7.89 -47.06 22.44
C LEU A 19 -8.64 -45.73 22.59
N THR A 20 -9.36 -45.52 23.69
CA THR A 20 -9.98 -44.21 24.00
C THR A 20 -8.95 -43.13 24.26
N ALA A 21 -7.85 -43.43 24.97
CA ALA A 21 -6.77 -42.48 25.19
C ALA A 21 -6.11 -42.03 23.87
N VAL A 22 -5.86 -42.98 22.96
CA VAL A 22 -5.33 -42.68 21.62
C VAL A 22 -6.32 -41.84 20.81
N LEU A 23 -7.61 -42.16 20.85
CA LEU A 23 -8.64 -41.40 20.14
C LEU A 23 -8.73 -39.95 20.64
N VAL A 24 -8.70 -39.75 21.95
CA VAL A 24 -8.72 -38.40 22.57
C VAL A 24 -7.47 -37.62 22.21
N LEU A 25 -6.29 -38.25 22.21
CA LEU A 25 -5.05 -37.63 21.76
C LEU A 25 -5.11 -37.20 20.30
N ILE A 26 -5.69 -38.02 19.42
CA ILE A 26 -5.89 -37.67 18.02
C ILE A 26 -6.82 -36.47 17.91
N ILE A 27 -7.96 -36.46 18.60
CA ILE A 27 -8.93 -35.34 18.54
C ILE A 27 -8.31 -34.03 19.05
N LEU A 28 -7.54 -34.08 20.13
CA LEU A 28 -6.86 -32.89 20.66
C LEU A 28 -5.73 -32.41 19.73
N ALA A 29 -5.02 -33.34 19.08
CA ALA A 29 -3.91 -33.02 18.18
C ALA A 29 -4.39 -32.52 16.81
N THR A 30 -5.47 -33.10 16.27
CA THR A 30 -5.97 -32.75 14.93
C THR A 30 -7.05 -31.66 14.96
N LYS A 31 -7.56 -31.31 16.16
CA LYS A 31 -8.64 -30.32 16.37
C LYS A 31 -9.72 -30.39 15.27
N PRO A 32 -10.34 -31.56 15.01
CA PRO A 32 -11.32 -31.67 13.94
C PRO A 32 -12.54 -30.80 14.27
N MET A 33 -13.17 -30.19 13.27
CA MET A 33 -14.46 -29.50 13.46
C MET A 33 -15.46 -30.50 14.06
N PRO A 34 -16.13 -30.21 15.20
CA PRO A 34 -16.43 -28.91 15.81
C PRO A 34 -15.52 -28.50 16.99
N VAL A 35 -14.48 -29.28 17.31
CA VAL A 35 -13.56 -28.99 18.43
C VAL A 35 -12.80 -27.68 18.18
N ALA A 36 -12.38 -27.43 16.94
CA ALA A 36 -11.76 -26.16 16.56
C ALA A 36 -12.69 -24.95 16.80
N LEU A 37 -13.97 -25.03 16.41
CA LEU A 37 -14.92 -23.93 16.64
C LEU A 37 -15.06 -23.60 18.13
N LEU A 38 -15.22 -24.63 18.96
CA LEU A 38 -15.38 -24.46 20.41
C LEU A 38 -14.10 -24.02 21.12
N SER A 39 -12.93 -24.26 20.54
CA SER A 39 -11.66 -23.82 21.11
C SER A 39 -11.25 -22.41 20.71
N GLU A 40 -11.61 -21.98 19.50
CA GLU A 40 -11.20 -20.68 18.94
C GLU A 40 -12.26 -19.58 19.16
N TYR A 41 -13.54 -19.94 19.30
CA TYR A 41 -14.63 -18.97 19.46
C TYR A 41 -15.38 -19.15 20.78
N GLY A 42 -15.85 -18.03 21.34
CA GLY A 42 -16.70 -18.04 22.53
C GLY A 42 -18.07 -18.65 22.23
N LEU A 43 -18.60 -19.42 23.19
CA LEU A 43 -19.92 -20.06 23.08
C LEU A 43 -21.05 -19.05 22.78
N GLY A 44 -20.94 -17.81 23.27
CA GLY A 44 -21.90 -16.75 22.99
C GLY A 44 -21.93 -16.36 21.51
N THR A 45 -20.75 -16.17 20.90
CA THR A 45 -20.61 -15.85 19.47
C THR A 45 -21.13 -16.97 18.58
N LEU A 46 -20.78 -18.22 18.90
CA LEU A 46 -21.29 -19.39 18.16
C LEU A 46 -22.81 -19.53 18.28
N TRP A 47 -23.38 -19.14 19.42
CA TRP A 47 -24.82 -19.16 19.65
C TRP A 47 -25.56 -18.06 18.89
N GLU A 48 -25.02 -16.84 18.89
CA GLU A 48 -25.56 -15.70 18.12
C GLU A 48 -25.52 -15.97 16.62
N GLU A 49 -24.38 -16.46 16.09
CA GLU A 49 -24.28 -16.84 14.68
C GLU A 49 -25.22 -17.99 14.32
N GLY A 50 -25.35 -18.99 15.21
CA GLY A 50 -26.31 -20.07 15.01
C GLY A 50 -27.76 -19.60 14.94
N LEU A 51 -28.14 -18.59 15.74
CA LEU A 51 -29.46 -17.96 15.69
C LEU A 51 -29.66 -17.17 14.39
N GLN A 52 -28.68 -16.35 13.99
CA GLN A 52 -28.71 -15.55 12.77
C GLN A 52 -28.84 -16.44 11.53
N MET A 53 -28.04 -17.52 11.44
CA MET A 53 -28.12 -18.50 10.35
C MET A 53 -29.47 -19.21 10.31
N ASN A 54 -30.04 -19.53 11.48
CA ASN A 54 -31.34 -20.17 11.57
C ASN A 54 -32.47 -19.25 11.10
N GLU A 55 -32.42 -17.95 11.44
CA GLU A 55 -33.38 -16.94 10.95
C GLU A 55 -33.27 -16.75 9.43
N CYS A 56 -32.05 -16.71 8.88
CA CYS A 56 -31.86 -16.57 7.43
C CYS A 56 -32.34 -17.80 6.66
N ALA A 57 -32.23 -19.01 7.23
CA ALA A 57 -32.71 -20.25 6.62
C ALA A 57 -34.25 -20.34 6.54
N GLU A 58 -34.99 -19.46 7.22
CA GLU A 58 -36.44 -19.38 7.10
C GLU A 58 -36.87 -18.77 5.75
N CYS A 59 -36.01 -17.95 5.13
CA CYS A 59 -36.33 -17.18 3.93
C CYS A 59 -35.44 -17.51 2.71
N HIS A 60 -34.35 -18.26 2.90
CA HIS A 60 -33.40 -18.64 1.85
C HIS A 60 -33.14 -20.15 1.82
N THR A 61 -32.95 -20.71 0.63
CA THR A 61 -32.55 -22.13 0.49
C THR A 61 -31.05 -22.30 0.71
N THR A 62 -30.60 -23.49 1.12
CA THR A 62 -29.18 -23.75 1.45
C THR A 62 -28.21 -23.49 0.27
N GLU A 63 -28.72 -23.47 -0.97
CA GLU A 63 -27.97 -23.18 -2.20
C GLU A 63 -27.86 -21.67 -2.52
N GLU A 64 -28.66 -20.81 -1.87
CA GLU A 64 -28.64 -19.34 -2.04
C GLU A 64 -27.75 -18.63 -1.01
N PHE A 65 -27.21 -19.37 -0.03
CA PHE A 65 -26.16 -18.83 0.83
C PHE A 65 -24.86 -18.76 0.02
N HIS A 66 -24.37 -17.55 -0.18
CA HIS A 66 -23.07 -17.32 -0.80
C HIS A 66 -22.00 -18.07 0.02
N SER A 67 -21.15 -18.85 -0.64
CA SER A 67 -19.92 -19.33 -0.04
C SER A 67 -18.92 -18.17 0.04
N CYS A 68 -17.91 -18.32 0.90
CA CYS A 68 -16.77 -17.42 0.93
C CYS A 68 -16.19 -17.26 -0.50
N ASP A 69 -16.00 -18.36 -1.22
CA ASP A 69 -15.57 -18.37 -2.63
C ASP A 69 -16.40 -17.45 -3.55
N THR A 70 -17.73 -17.36 -3.37
CA THR A 70 -18.60 -16.58 -4.26
C THR A 70 -18.43 -15.06 -4.07
N CYS A 71 -18.12 -14.62 -2.85
CA CYS A 71 -17.88 -13.19 -2.55
C CYS A 71 -16.44 -12.77 -2.87
N HIS A 72 -15.49 -13.71 -2.73
CA HIS A 72 -14.07 -13.44 -2.78
C HIS A 72 -13.44 -13.60 -4.17
N ASP A 73 -13.94 -14.53 -4.99
CA ASP A 73 -13.41 -14.78 -6.34
C ASP A 73 -14.01 -13.86 -7.41
N ASP A 74 -15.29 -13.48 -7.32
CA ASP A 74 -15.97 -12.74 -8.40
C ASP A 74 -15.83 -11.21 -8.34
N HIS A 75 -15.46 -10.64 -7.18
CA HIS A 75 -15.38 -9.17 -6.99
C HIS A 75 -14.01 -8.66 -6.51
N GLY A 76 -13.00 -9.53 -6.47
CA GLY A 76 -11.64 -9.15 -6.09
C GLY A 76 -11.56 -8.66 -4.66
N SER A 77 -11.78 -9.56 -3.70
CA SER A 77 -11.42 -9.31 -2.30
C SER A 77 -10.70 -10.53 -1.74
N VAL A 78 -9.51 -10.32 -1.18
CA VAL A 78 -8.76 -11.39 -0.52
C VAL A 78 -9.26 -11.53 0.91
N GLU A 79 -9.72 -12.73 1.24
CA GLU A 79 -10.02 -13.21 2.60
C GLU A 79 -8.78 -13.18 3.49
N PHE A 80 -8.88 -12.63 4.71
CA PHE A 80 -8.46 -13.21 6.01
C PHE A 80 -8.38 -12.11 7.07
N ALA A 81 -8.71 -12.45 8.33
CA ALA A 81 -8.48 -11.58 9.50
C ALA A 81 -6.98 -11.29 9.77
N ASP A 82 -6.08 -12.06 9.16
CA ASP A 82 -4.61 -11.94 9.20
C ASP A 82 -4.00 -11.40 7.90
N VAL A 83 -4.81 -10.90 6.96
CA VAL A 83 -4.28 -10.28 5.74
C VAL A 83 -4.15 -8.78 5.99
N PRO A 84 -2.91 -8.25 6.12
CA PRO A 84 -2.72 -6.83 5.94
C PRO A 84 -3.08 -6.55 4.49
N PHE A 85 -4.24 -5.91 4.29
CA PHE A 85 -4.54 -5.27 3.02
C PHE A 85 -3.29 -4.48 2.66
N SER A 86 -2.84 -4.62 1.42
CA SER A 86 -1.55 -4.11 0.96
C SER A 86 -1.51 -2.58 1.05
N GLU A 87 -1.38 -2.05 2.26
CA GLU A 87 -0.96 -0.70 2.53
C GLU A 87 0.49 -0.68 2.06
N VAL A 88 0.63 -0.18 0.84
CA VAL A 88 1.90 0.16 0.26
C VAL A 88 2.21 1.58 0.68
N VAL A 89 3.47 1.83 0.99
CA VAL A 89 3.98 3.18 1.20
C VAL A 89 4.60 3.63 -0.11
N ASP A 90 4.09 4.72 -0.68
CA ASP A 90 4.69 5.39 -1.82
C ASP A 90 6.03 6.01 -1.37
N PHE A 91 7.15 5.40 -1.75
CA PHE A 91 8.49 5.86 -1.43
C PHE A 91 9.09 6.54 -2.67
N THR A 92 9.25 7.85 -2.59
CA THR A 92 9.51 8.69 -3.76
C THR A 92 10.36 9.91 -3.42
N GLY A 93 10.53 10.81 -4.38
CA GLY A 93 11.43 11.96 -4.29
C GLY A 93 12.80 11.65 -4.87
N ASP A 94 13.85 12.15 -4.22
CA ASP A 94 15.24 12.02 -4.67
C ASP A 94 15.83 10.69 -4.18
N VAL A 95 15.32 9.59 -4.73
CA VAL A 95 15.73 8.23 -4.38
C VAL A 95 16.14 7.45 -5.64
N PRO A 96 17.07 6.49 -5.55
CA PRO A 96 17.53 5.74 -6.72
C PRO A 96 16.44 4.91 -7.43
N ASP A 97 15.51 4.34 -6.67
CA ASP A 97 14.42 3.49 -7.18
C ASP A 97 13.07 3.86 -6.52
N PRO A 98 12.37 4.90 -7.03
CA PRO A 98 11.06 5.29 -6.53
C PRO A 98 10.06 4.15 -6.71
N SER A 99 9.44 3.68 -5.63
CA SER A 99 8.60 2.49 -5.67
C SER A 99 7.57 2.42 -4.55
N TYR A 100 6.69 1.44 -4.63
CA TYR A 100 5.72 1.12 -3.58
C TYR A 100 6.32 0.08 -2.64
N LEU A 101 6.63 0.49 -1.41
CA LEU A 101 7.14 -0.40 -0.38
C LEU A 101 5.98 -1.12 0.28
N LYS A 102 5.99 -2.46 0.25
CA LYS A 102 5.04 -3.25 1.06
C LYS A 102 5.36 -3.02 2.53
N ILE A 103 4.35 -2.80 3.37
CA ILE A 103 4.60 -2.64 4.81
C ILE A 103 5.34 -3.84 5.41
N ASN A 104 5.11 -5.06 4.96
CA ASN A 104 5.89 -6.23 5.44
C ASN A 104 7.37 -6.19 5.01
N ALA A 105 7.71 -5.45 3.95
CA ALA A 105 9.10 -5.18 3.58
C ALA A 105 9.72 -4.06 4.45
N VAL A 106 8.90 -3.15 4.97
CA VAL A 106 9.32 -2.12 5.94
C VAL A 106 9.41 -2.72 7.36
N ILE A 107 8.47 -3.60 7.73
CA ILE A 107 8.34 -4.23 9.05
C ILE A 107 7.98 -5.71 8.91
N PRO A 108 8.97 -6.61 8.90
CA PRO A 108 8.75 -8.02 8.59
C PRO A 108 8.07 -8.84 9.71
N ASP A 109 7.95 -8.31 10.93
CA ASP A 109 7.44 -9.03 12.10
C ASP A 109 6.38 -8.21 12.86
N ARG A 110 5.10 -8.57 12.71
CA ARG A 110 3.98 -7.83 13.33
C ARG A 110 3.51 -8.42 14.66
N ASP A 111 3.94 -9.64 14.98
CA ASP A 111 3.40 -10.42 16.09
C ASP A 111 4.23 -10.27 17.38
N ASN A 112 5.46 -9.77 17.26
CA ASN A 112 6.34 -9.52 18.39
C ASN A 112 6.30 -8.07 18.87
N VAL A 113 6.39 -7.89 20.19
CA VAL A 113 6.48 -6.56 20.82
C VAL A 113 7.85 -5.96 20.52
N GLY A 114 7.87 -4.72 20.03
CA GLY A 114 9.10 -3.96 19.79
C GLY A 114 9.65 -4.04 18.36
N THR A 115 8.92 -4.61 17.40
CA THR A 115 9.35 -4.58 16.00
C THR A 115 9.34 -3.15 15.45
N HIS A 116 10.48 -2.76 14.89
CA HIS A 116 10.66 -1.47 14.22
C HIS A 116 11.77 -1.59 13.18
N ILE A 117 11.80 -0.66 12.23
CA ILE A 117 12.98 -0.37 11.40
C ILE A 117 13.38 1.08 11.67
N THR A 118 14.67 1.36 11.84
CA THR A 118 15.14 2.74 11.91
C THR A 118 15.02 3.40 10.53
N VAL A 119 14.69 4.68 10.47
CA VAL A 119 14.61 5.44 9.20
C VAL A 119 15.92 5.35 8.43
N LEU A 120 17.07 5.47 9.11
CA LEU A 120 18.40 5.34 8.50
C LEU A 120 18.62 3.98 7.83
N LYS A 121 18.18 2.89 8.47
CA LYS A 121 18.25 1.55 7.90
C LYS A 121 17.36 1.41 6.65
N LEU A 122 16.14 1.94 6.70
CA LEU A 122 15.25 1.96 5.54
C LEU A 122 15.92 2.69 4.37
N LEU A 123 16.43 3.90 4.61
CA LEU A 123 17.10 4.71 3.58
C LEU A 123 18.31 3.96 2.98
N ALA A 124 19.17 3.39 3.82
CA ALA A 124 20.31 2.60 3.38
C ALA A 124 19.88 1.38 2.53
N ASP A 125 18.80 0.69 2.91
CA ASP A 125 18.25 -0.43 2.13
C ASP A 125 17.70 -0.01 0.76
N GLN A 126 17.26 1.24 0.65
CA GLN A 126 16.82 1.86 -0.61
C GLN A 126 17.97 2.56 -1.36
N GLY A 127 19.22 2.44 -0.90
CA GLY A 127 20.39 3.05 -1.54
C GLY A 127 20.52 4.56 -1.34
N VAL A 128 19.84 5.14 -0.35
CA VAL A 128 19.95 6.55 0.02
C VAL A 128 20.97 6.70 1.15
N GLU A 129 22.13 7.30 0.82
CA GLU A 129 23.21 7.56 1.78
C GLU A 129 23.15 8.99 2.34
N ASP A 130 22.96 9.97 1.47
CA ASP A 130 22.91 11.40 1.80
C ASP A 130 21.54 12.00 1.45
N PHE A 131 21.00 12.82 2.36
CA PHE A 131 19.71 13.50 2.17
C PHE A 131 19.64 14.79 3.00
N GLU A 132 18.79 15.73 2.59
CA GLU A 132 18.51 16.97 3.34
C GLU A 132 17.36 16.79 4.33
N SER A 133 16.28 16.12 3.90
CA SER A 133 15.09 15.90 4.74
C SER A 133 14.25 14.73 4.26
N ILE A 134 13.41 14.21 5.15
CA ILE A 134 12.38 13.22 4.86
C ILE A 134 11.01 13.77 5.25
N THR A 135 10.02 13.59 4.39
CA THR A 135 8.63 13.98 4.64
C THR A 135 7.74 12.76 4.67
N PHE A 136 6.97 12.63 5.74
CA PHE A 136 5.96 11.60 5.93
C PHE A 136 4.58 12.19 5.66
N ILE A 137 3.74 11.50 4.89
CA ILE A 137 2.37 11.90 4.58
C ILE A 137 1.41 10.76 4.93
N THR A 138 0.29 11.10 5.56
CA THR A 138 -0.75 10.17 6.02
C THR A 138 -2.02 10.32 5.18
N ASN A 139 -2.91 9.31 5.25
CA ASN A 139 -4.17 9.34 4.49
C ASN A 139 -5.10 10.47 4.94
N ASP A 140 -5.04 10.84 6.22
CA ASP A 140 -5.92 11.85 6.84
C ASP A 140 -5.43 13.30 6.62
N GLY A 141 -4.42 13.48 5.76
CA GLY A 141 -3.89 14.79 5.38
C GLY A 141 -2.79 15.31 6.29
N GLY A 142 -2.30 14.51 7.24
CA GLY A 142 -1.12 14.82 8.03
C GLY A 142 0.16 14.83 7.19
N SER A 143 1.04 15.80 7.48
CA SER A 143 2.38 15.88 6.87
C SER A 143 3.39 16.35 7.91
N ALA A 144 4.57 15.71 7.92
CA ALA A 144 5.66 16.06 8.81
C ALA A 144 6.98 15.90 8.05
N THR A 145 7.73 17.00 7.98
CA THR A 145 9.08 17.02 7.39
C THR A 145 10.11 17.07 8.51
N VAL A 146 11.10 16.19 8.44
CA VAL A 146 12.19 16.10 9.41
C VAL A 146 13.51 16.27 8.66
N GLU A 147 14.29 17.27 9.05
CA GLU A 147 15.62 17.51 8.49
C GLU A 147 16.59 16.40 8.93
N ALA A 148 17.58 16.09 8.08
CA ALA A 148 18.54 15.01 8.31
C ALA A 148 19.26 15.10 9.66
N GLN A 149 19.55 16.32 10.14
CA GLN A 149 20.21 16.52 11.44
C GLN A 149 19.38 16.06 12.65
N TYR A 150 18.08 15.82 12.49
CA TYR A 150 17.18 15.31 13.53
C TYR A 150 16.78 13.84 13.31
N ILE A 151 17.36 13.16 12.32
CA ILE A 151 17.17 11.74 12.06
C ILE A 151 18.39 10.98 12.58
N ASP A 152 18.25 10.37 13.76
CA ASP A 152 19.28 9.56 14.41
C ASP A 152 18.81 8.11 14.60
N GLU A 153 19.53 7.32 15.41
CA GLU A 153 19.18 5.93 15.72
C GLU A 153 17.82 5.77 16.43
N THR A 154 17.26 6.84 16.99
CA THR A 154 15.94 6.81 17.66
C THR A 154 14.79 7.01 16.67
N ALA A 155 15.08 7.51 15.45
CA ALA A 155 14.11 7.71 14.40
C ALA A 155 13.70 6.36 13.79
N MET A 156 12.45 5.95 14.04
CA MET A 156 11.95 4.62 13.72
C MET A 156 10.56 4.65 13.07
N LEU A 157 10.33 3.63 12.24
CA LEU A 157 9.04 3.26 11.71
C LEU A 157 8.55 2.02 12.44
N VAL A 158 7.36 2.13 13.05
CA VAL A 158 6.75 1.08 13.88
C VAL A 158 5.39 0.65 13.31
N PRO A 159 4.93 -0.59 13.57
CA PRO A 159 3.62 -1.03 13.14
C PRO A 159 2.51 -0.13 13.69
N TYR A 160 1.50 0.11 12.86
CA TYR A 160 0.28 0.81 13.24
C TYR A 160 -0.93 0.11 12.63
N VAL A 161 -2.13 0.31 13.21
CA VAL A 161 -3.36 -0.39 12.77
C VAL A 161 -3.69 -0.12 11.30
N ASP A 162 -3.44 1.11 10.85
CA ASP A 162 -3.65 1.57 9.46
C ASP A 162 -2.32 1.91 8.76
N GLY A 163 -1.26 1.17 9.12
CA GLY A 163 -0.02 1.15 8.34
C GLY A 163 1.23 1.22 9.18
N ILE A 164 2.05 2.25 8.93
CA ILE A 164 3.25 2.52 9.73
C ILE A 164 3.15 3.87 10.42
N ARG A 165 3.84 3.96 11.55
CA ARG A 165 3.97 5.19 12.33
C ARG A 165 5.43 5.60 12.40
N PHE A 166 5.69 6.89 12.26
CA PHE A 166 6.97 7.48 12.58
C PHE A 166 7.03 7.84 14.08
N ALA A 167 8.18 7.60 14.71
CA ALA A 167 8.50 8.05 16.06
C ALA A 167 9.99 8.35 16.17
N SER A 168 10.36 9.32 17.00
CA SER A 168 11.76 9.69 17.26
C SER A 168 11.87 10.49 18.55
N GLU A 169 12.93 10.26 19.32
CA GLU A 169 13.18 11.01 20.56
C GLU A 169 13.70 12.43 20.31
N GLN A 170 14.15 12.75 19.10
CA GLN A 170 14.73 14.05 18.74
C GLN A 170 13.70 15.12 18.37
N VAL A 171 12.48 14.72 18.02
CA VAL A 171 11.43 15.62 17.54
C VAL A 171 10.19 15.54 18.42
N HIS A 172 9.44 16.64 18.48
CA HIS A 172 8.23 16.73 19.28
C HIS A 172 7.20 15.67 18.86
N ALA A 173 6.51 15.05 19.82
CA ALA A 173 5.59 13.93 19.57
C ALA A 173 4.43 14.24 18.60
N SER A 174 4.16 15.51 18.28
CA SER A 174 3.19 15.90 17.25
C SER A 174 3.65 15.56 15.82
N SER A 175 4.96 15.38 15.58
CA SER A 175 5.48 14.93 14.28
C SER A 175 5.42 13.42 14.12
N TRP A 176 5.04 12.67 15.15
CA TRP A 176 4.99 11.20 15.15
C TRP A 176 3.72 10.71 14.43
N LEU A 177 3.70 10.91 13.11
CA LEU A 177 2.57 10.62 12.25
C LEU A 177 2.21 9.14 12.22
N LYS A 178 0.92 8.86 12.14
CA LYS A 178 0.32 7.53 12.16
C LYS A 178 -0.37 7.25 10.83
N GLY A 179 -0.27 6.03 10.34
CA GLY A 179 -0.88 5.66 9.04
C GLY A 179 -0.21 6.36 7.87
N ILE A 180 1.13 6.33 7.87
CA ILE A 180 1.94 6.90 6.79
C ILE A 180 1.72 6.07 5.53
N VAL A 181 1.35 6.75 4.45
CA VAL A 181 1.08 6.17 3.13
C VAL A 181 2.07 6.64 2.07
N LYS A 182 2.86 7.69 2.38
CA LYS A 182 3.87 8.23 1.48
C LYS A 182 5.07 8.77 2.26
N ILE A 183 6.25 8.51 1.71
CA ILE A 183 7.54 8.99 2.19
C ILE A 183 8.21 9.69 1.00
N ILE A 184 8.56 10.96 1.18
CA ILE A 184 9.30 11.75 0.20
C ILE A 184 10.69 12.03 0.76
N VAL A 185 11.73 11.63 0.05
CA VAL A 185 13.12 11.98 0.37
C VAL A 185 13.54 13.19 -0.45
N VAL A 186 14.19 14.15 0.20
CA VAL A 186 14.87 15.26 -0.47
C VAL A 186 16.36 15.03 -0.38
N GLY A 187 17.01 14.91 -1.53
CA GLY A 187 18.45 14.70 -1.67
C GLY A 187 19.22 16.03 -1.66
N THR A 188 20.53 15.94 -1.47
CA THR A 188 21.42 17.12 -1.50
C THR A 188 21.63 17.65 -2.91
N GLU A 189 21.52 16.80 -3.93
CA GLU A 189 21.65 17.20 -5.33
C GLU A 189 20.42 17.96 -5.84
N ARG A 190 20.64 18.75 -6.90
CA ARG A 190 19.62 19.58 -7.55
C ARG A 190 19.73 19.45 -9.08
N PRO A 191 19.40 18.28 -9.63
CA PRO A 191 19.68 17.96 -11.03
C PRO A 191 18.73 18.65 -12.02
N LEU A 192 17.62 19.26 -11.55
CA LEU A 192 16.62 19.91 -12.39
C LEU A 192 16.76 21.43 -12.28
N THR A 193 16.72 22.14 -13.40
CA THR A 193 16.67 23.61 -13.44
C THR A 193 15.35 24.07 -14.05
N ILE A 194 14.64 25.00 -13.41
CA ILE A 194 13.41 25.60 -13.94
C ILE A 194 13.60 27.11 -13.92
N ASP A 195 13.58 27.74 -15.09
CA ASP A 195 13.82 29.18 -15.28
C ASP A 195 15.09 29.72 -14.58
N GLY A 196 16.15 28.90 -14.56
CA GLY A 196 17.43 29.22 -13.92
C GLY A 196 17.51 28.89 -12.43
N GLU A 197 16.40 28.48 -11.80
CA GLU A 197 16.39 28.04 -10.40
C GLU A 197 16.62 26.52 -10.30
N THR A 198 17.69 26.12 -9.59
CA THR A 198 18.04 24.70 -9.41
C THR A 198 17.20 24.04 -8.32
N THR A 199 16.65 22.87 -8.60
CA THR A 199 15.76 22.09 -7.73
C THR A 199 15.92 20.58 -7.96
N SER A 200 15.07 19.78 -7.31
CA SER A 200 14.99 18.33 -7.46
C SER A 200 13.54 17.86 -7.39
N ILE A 201 13.26 16.63 -7.84
CA ILE A 201 11.90 16.10 -7.79
C ILE A 201 11.41 15.95 -6.34
N GLY A 202 12.27 15.57 -5.40
CA GLY A 202 11.95 15.54 -3.98
C GLY A 202 11.45 16.89 -3.47
N ARG A 203 12.16 17.99 -3.80
CA ARG A 203 11.75 19.35 -3.39
C ARG A 203 10.44 19.79 -4.02
N LEU A 204 10.26 19.50 -5.31
CA LEU A 204 9.02 19.82 -6.01
C LEU A 204 7.81 19.12 -5.40
N LEU A 205 7.96 17.86 -5.00
CA LEU A 205 6.88 17.07 -4.39
C LEU A 205 6.52 17.50 -2.95
N LEU A 206 7.34 18.34 -2.30
CA LEU A 206 6.99 18.97 -1.02
C LEU A 206 6.12 20.22 -1.18
N GLY A 207 6.14 20.84 -2.37
CA GLY A 207 5.34 22.01 -2.69
C GLY A 207 3.89 21.67 -3.03
N ASP A 208 3.25 22.59 -3.75
CA ASP A 208 1.92 22.33 -4.29
C ASP A 208 1.99 21.16 -5.29
N THR A 209 1.11 20.19 -5.11
CA THR A 209 0.95 19.08 -6.05
C THR A 209 -0.49 19.02 -6.52
N MET A 210 -0.68 18.58 -7.75
CA MET A 210 -2.01 18.33 -8.31
C MET A 210 -2.09 16.94 -8.92
N ARG A 211 -3.28 16.36 -8.88
CA ARG A 211 -3.60 15.10 -9.54
C ARG A 211 -4.24 15.39 -10.90
N VAL A 212 -3.68 14.81 -11.95
CA VAL A 212 -4.21 14.87 -13.31
C VAL A 212 -4.69 13.48 -13.74
N THR A 213 -5.84 13.44 -14.41
CA THR A 213 -6.32 12.24 -15.09
C THR A 213 -5.64 12.13 -16.45
N ILE A 214 -5.16 10.95 -16.78
CA ILE A 214 -4.43 10.66 -18.02
C ILE A 214 -5.03 9.42 -18.68
N GLU A 215 -4.92 9.32 -20.00
CA GLU A 215 -5.30 8.12 -20.77
C GLU A 215 -6.76 7.69 -20.54
N GLY A 216 -7.68 8.65 -20.42
CA GLY A 216 -9.09 8.38 -20.26
C GLY A 216 -9.71 7.81 -21.55
N THR A 217 -10.46 6.72 -21.42
CA THR A 217 -11.24 6.14 -22.52
C THR A 217 -12.58 5.61 -22.01
N ASP A 218 -13.61 5.75 -22.84
CA ASP A 218 -14.86 5.04 -22.67
C ASP A 218 -14.69 3.58 -23.07
N VAL A 219 -15.16 2.67 -22.23
CA VAL A 219 -15.25 1.23 -22.49
C VAL A 219 -16.72 0.82 -22.56
N MET A 220 -17.04 -0.06 -23.49
CA MET A 220 -18.40 -0.55 -23.73
C MET A 220 -18.41 -2.08 -23.66
N LEU A 221 -19.43 -2.64 -23.01
CA LEU A 221 -19.67 -4.07 -22.96
C LEU A 221 -21.09 -4.35 -23.46
N ALA A 222 -21.21 -5.17 -24.50
CA ALA A 222 -22.50 -5.63 -25.01
C ALA A 222 -22.84 -7.00 -24.41
N ASP A 223 -24.07 -7.18 -23.94
CA ASP A 223 -24.60 -8.48 -23.52
C ASP A 223 -25.17 -9.27 -24.72
N ASP A 224 -25.52 -10.54 -24.48
CA ASP A 224 -26.10 -11.43 -25.50
C ASP A 224 -27.47 -10.95 -26.01
N ASN A 225 -28.12 -10.01 -25.32
CA ASN A 225 -29.39 -9.40 -25.72
C ASN A 225 -29.20 -8.10 -26.51
N GLY A 226 -27.96 -7.66 -26.72
CA GLY A 226 -27.62 -6.42 -27.42
C GLY A 226 -27.74 -5.15 -26.56
N ASN A 227 -27.90 -5.27 -25.24
CA ASN A 227 -27.79 -4.12 -24.34
C ASN A 227 -26.32 -3.72 -24.20
N VAL A 228 -26.04 -2.43 -24.16
CA VAL A 228 -24.68 -1.90 -24.01
C VAL A 228 -24.56 -1.20 -22.66
N SER A 229 -23.60 -1.64 -21.84
CA SER A 229 -23.15 -0.92 -20.65
C SER A 229 -21.92 -0.08 -20.99
N HIS A 230 -21.79 1.06 -20.29
CA HIS A 230 -20.73 2.04 -20.50
C HIS A 230 -19.99 2.27 -19.18
N ALA A 231 -18.67 2.36 -19.23
CA ALA A 231 -17.85 2.83 -18.13
C ALA A 231 -16.72 3.72 -18.67
N PHE A 232 -16.23 4.65 -17.84
CA PHE A 232 -15.04 5.43 -18.13
C PHE A 232 -13.87 4.86 -17.33
N VAL A 233 -12.75 4.59 -18.01
CA VAL A 233 -11.53 4.08 -17.39
C VAL A 233 -10.40 5.06 -17.70
N ALA A 234 -9.61 5.40 -16.69
CA ALA A 234 -8.45 6.28 -16.83
C ALA A 234 -7.38 5.96 -15.79
N ASN A 235 -6.16 6.41 -16.07
CA ASN A 235 -5.09 6.46 -15.09
C ASN A 235 -5.01 7.87 -14.49
N TRP A 236 -4.23 8.04 -13.42
CA TRP A 236 -3.92 9.36 -12.88
C TRP A 236 -2.45 9.44 -12.49
N VAL A 237 -1.93 10.67 -12.50
CA VAL A 237 -0.59 11.01 -12.03
C VAL A 237 -0.72 12.19 -11.08
N GLN A 238 0.10 12.19 -10.02
CA GLN A 238 0.26 13.34 -9.14
C GLN A 238 1.66 13.91 -9.31
N GLY A 239 1.76 15.23 -9.43
CA GLY A 239 3.03 15.93 -9.62
C GLY A 239 2.93 17.41 -9.31
N ALA A 240 4.05 18.12 -9.44
CA ALA A 240 4.11 19.57 -9.24
C ALA A 240 3.59 20.29 -10.50
N PRO A 241 2.62 21.22 -10.40
CA PRO A 241 2.05 21.93 -11.54
C PRO A 241 3.07 22.86 -12.18
N LEU A 242 3.35 22.68 -13.47
CA LEU A 242 4.42 23.41 -14.16
C LEU A 242 4.25 24.93 -14.06
N PHE A 243 3.04 25.45 -14.33
CA PHE A 243 2.77 26.89 -14.30
C PHE A 243 3.06 27.58 -12.96
N SER A 244 3.01 26.85 -11.84
CA SER A 244 3.32 27.42 -10.52
C SER A 244 4.82 27.50 -10.26
N LEU A 245 5.64 26.85 -11.09
CA LEU A 245 7.09 26.78 -10.97
C LEU A 245 7.81 27.76 -11.91
N LEU A 246 7.12 28.27 -12.94
CA LEU A 246 7.69 29.21 -13.90
C LEU A 246 7.69 30.64 -13.37
N HIS A 247 8.68 31.45 -13.78
CA HIS A 247 8.72 32.88 -13.53
C HIS A 247 7.54 33.62 -14.18
N ASN A 248 7.18 33.22 -15.40
CA ASN A 248 5.95 33.64 -16.06
C ASN A 248 4.90 32.54 -15.92
N SER A 249 3.80 32.83 -15.20
CA SER A 249 2.73 31.86 -14.97
C SER A 249 1.91 31.53 -16.22
N HIS A 250 2.09 32.29 -17.31
CA HIS A 250 1.42 32.09 -18.60
C HIS A 250 2.43 32.35 -19.74
N PRO A 251 3.42 31.46 -19.94
CA PRO A 251 4.40 31.63 -20.99
C PRO A 251 3.77 31.44 -22.37
N GLU A 252 4.33 32.06 -23.40
CA GLU A 252 3.90 31.78 -24.78
C GLU A 252 4.39 30.40 -25.21
N GLU A 253 5.59 30.03 -24.77
CA GLU A 253 6.24 28.75 -25.01
C GLU A 253 7.21 28.38 -23.88
N VAL A 254 7.50 27.08 -23.76
CA VAL A 254 8.57 26.56 -22.93
C VAL A 254 9.49 25.66 -23.74
N THR A 255 10.78 25.75 -23.45
CA THR A 255 11.80 24.82 -23.96
C THR A 255 12.19 23.86 -22.85
N ILE A 256 12.20 22.56 -23.18
CA ILE A 256 12.51 21.48 -22.25
C ILE A 256 13.74 20.75 -22.76
N THR A 257 14.74 20.59 -21.91
CA THR A 257 15.97 19.84 -22.21
C THR A 257 16.00 18.55 -21.39
N ASP A 258 16.25 17.42 -22.04
CA ASP A 258 16.44 16.13 -21.38
C ASP A 258 17.92 15.83 -21.05
N ALA A 259 18.16 14.77 -20.30
CA ALA A 259 19.49 14.33 -19.90
C ALA A 259 20.42 13.96 -21.08
N SER A 260 19.88 13.75 -22.29
CA SER A 260 20.66 13.52 -23.50
C SER A 260 21.07 14.82 -24.22
N GLY A 261 20.55 15.96 -23.75
CA GLY A 261 20.72 17.27 -24.38
C GLY A 261 19.75 17.52 -25.54
N GLN A 262 18.72 16.69 -25.71
CA GLN A 262 17.67 16.93 -26.69
C GLN A 262 16.69 17.96 -26.14
N THR A 263 16.30 18.90 -27.01
CA THR A 263 15.35 19.96 -26.68
C THR A 263 14.01 19.76 -27.38
N ILE A 264 12.92 20.05 -26.69
CA ILE A 264 11.57 20.14 -27.26
C ILE A 264 10.92 21.45 -26.81
N THR A 265 10.27 22.14 -27.75
CA THR A 265 9.51 23.36 -27.46
C THR A 265 8.03 23.05 -27.47
N LEU A 266 7.31 23.50 -26.44
CA LEU A 266 5.87 23.36 -26.29
C LEU A 266 5.25 24.74 -26.07
N SER A 267 4.12 25.02 -26.71
CA SER A 267 3.35 26.24 -26.47
C SER A 267 2.71 26.26 -25.08
N GLY A 268 2.37 27.45 -24.58
CA GLY A 268 1.65 27.62 -23.32
C GLY A 268 0.32 26.85 -23.26
N GLU A 269 -0.37 26.69 -24.40
CA GLU A 269 -1.60 25.89 -24.48
C GLU A 269 -1.31 24.40 -24.24
N GLU A 270 -0.21 23.88 -24.80
CA GLU A 270 0.18 22.46 -24.67
C GLU A 270 0.56 22.09 -23.23
N ILE A 271 1.00 23.06 -22.42
CA ILE A 271 1.45 22.84 -21.04
C ILE A 271 0.46 23.33 -19.97
N ALA A 272 -0.74 23.77 -20.36
CA ALA A 272 -1.70 24.42 -19.46
C ALA A 272 -2.04 23.62 -18.19
N ASN A 273 -2.10 22.28 -18.32
CA ASN A 273 -2.38 21.35 -17.21
C ASN A 273 -1.18 20.43 -16.90
N ALA A 274 0.02 20.79 -17.37
CA ALA A 274 1.18 19.92 -17.25
C ALA A 274 1.67 19.82 -15.80
N VAL A 275 2.10 18.61 -15.42
CA VAL A 275 2.72 18.36 -14.11
C VAL A 275 4.08 17.72 -14.28
N ILE A 276 5.04 18.12 -13.45
CA ILE A 276 6.32 17.44 -13.31
C ILE A 276 6.13 16.33 -12.28
N ALA A 277 6.34 15.09 -12.69
CA ALA A 277 6.12 13.92 -11.86
C ALA A 277 7.23 12.90 -12.02
N MET A 278 7.27 11.97 -11.08
CA MET A 278 8.18 10.85 -11.08
C MET A 278 7.49 9.66 -11.79
N ILE A 279 7.90 9.33 -13.02
CA ILE A 279 7.35 8.21 -13.80
C ILE A 279 8.46 7.23 -14.19
N TYR A 280 8.36 5.97 -13.77
CA TYR A 280 9.34 4.91 -14.05
C TYR A 280 10.80 5.37 -13.84
N ASP A 281 11.18 5.75 -12.62
CA ASP A 281 12.54 6.26 -12.28
C ASP A 281 13.01 7.57 -12.97
N LYS A 282 12.23 8.14 -13.91
CA LYS A 282 12.52 9.41 -14.60
C LYS A 282 11.63 10.60 -14.24
N VAL A 283 12.27 11.75 -14.03
CA VAL A 283 11.56 13.04 -13.97
C VAL A 283 10.93 13.30 -15.33
N THR A 284 9.61 13.43 -15.36
CA THR A 284 8.82 13.47 -16.59
C THR A 284 7.86 14.64 -16.55
N LEU A 285 7.76 15.38 -17.66
CA LEU A 285 6.70 16.33 -17.86
C LEU A 285 5.47 15.61 -18.42
N VAL A 286 4.46 15.44 -17.59
CA VAL A 286 3.20 14.81 -17.98
C VAL A 286 2.31 15.85 -18.63
N LEU A 287 1.88 15.55 -19.86
CA LEU A 287 0.96 16.36 -20.66
C LEU A 287 -0.40 15.65 -20.70
N PRO A 288 -1.39 16.00 -19.85
CA PRO A 288 -2.61 15.20 -19.68
C PRO A 288 -3.44 15.04 -20.94
N ASP A 289 -3.41 16.06 -21.80
CA ASP A 289 -4.16 16.11 -23.06
C ASP A 289 -3.43 15.38 -24.22
N ARG A 290 -2.32 14.69 -23.92
CA ARG A 290 -1.50 13.95 -24.89
C ARG A 290 -1.20 12.53 -24.41
N GLY A 291 -1.00 11.62 -25.36
CA GLY A 291 -0.56 10.26 -25.05
C GLY A 291 0.88 10.22 -24.52
N ARG A 292 1.21 9.17 -23.74
CA ARG A 292 2.53 8.98 -23.09
C ARG A 292 3.74 9.14 -24.01
N SER A 293 3.61 8.77 -25.28
CA SER A 293 4.68 8.88 -26.26
C SER A 293 5.10 10.32 -26.57
N ALA A 294 4.30 11.31 -26.18
CA ALA A 294 4.58 12.72 -26.37
C ALA A 294 5.15 13.39 -25.11
N TRP A 295 5.29 12.67 -23.99
CA TRP A 295 5.77 13.24 -22.74
C TRP A 295 7.29 13.34 -22.75
N PRO A 296 7.86 14.53 -22.49
CA PRO A 296 9.28 14.69 -22.25
C PRO A 296 9.69 13.92 -20.98
N VAL A 297 10.66 13.01 -21.12
CA VAL A 297 11.16 12.14 -20.05
C VAL A 297 12.62 12.46 -19.73
N ASP A 298 13.05 12.15 -18.52
CA ASP A 298 14.41 12.40 -18.03
C ASP A 298 14.82 13.88 -18.16
N ILE A 299 13.88 14.77 -17.80
CA ILE A 299 14.06 16.21 -17.95
C ILE A 299 15.08 16.75 -16.95
N ILE A 300 15.95 17.65 -17.41
CA ILE A 300 16.97 18.30 -16.57
C ILE A 300 16.83 19.83 -16.57
N GLU A 301 16.13 20.40 -17.54
CA GLU A 301 15.97 21.85 -17.65
C GLU A 301 14.62 22.21 -18.30
N ILE A 302 13.98 23.26 -17.78
CA ILE A 302 12.82 23.91 -18.39
C ILE A 302 13.05 25.42 -18.38
N GLU A 303 12.88 26.07 -19.53
CA GLU A 303 12.95 27.51 -19.69
C GLU A 303 11.65 28.04 -20.29
N SER A 304 11.08 29.09 -19.70
CA SER A 304 9.93 29.82 -20.21
C SER A 304 10.33 31.04 -21.05
N HIS A 305 9.54 31.31 -22.09
CA HIS A 305 9.72 32.46 -22.99
C HIS A 305 8.44 33.33 -23.06
#